data_AF-A0A9E0UDB9-F1
#
_entry.id   AF-A0A9E0UDB9-F1
#
_cell.length_a   1.000
_cell.length_b   1.000
_cell.length_c   1.000
_cell.angle_alpha   90.00
_cell.angle_beta   90.00
_cell.angle_gamma   90.00
#
_symmetry.space_group_name_H-M   'P 1'
#
loop_
_entity.id
_entity.type
_entity.pdbx_description
1 polymer ?
#
loop_
_entity_poly.entity_id
_entity_poly.type
_entity_poly.pdbx_seq_one_letter_code
_entity_poly.pdbx_strand_id
1 'polypeptide(L)'
;MKSGLDLYRQNRLLTDDWRTLEAEVFRRVVFSLRQGHEAGGVELTKAIADARILWTAVRDLVSDDSNQLPPDLRQAIASLARALLVEMDKPLPDIDVGFLISATTNVAEGLEGKS
;
A
#
# COMPACT_ATOMS: atom_id res chain seq x y z
N MET A 1 24.13 -30.56 -9.35
CA MET A 1 24.32 -29.52 -8.32
C MET A 1 23.86 -28.21 -8.93
N LYS A 2 22.82 -27.54 -8.41
CA LYS A 2 22.43 -26.20 -8.90
C LYS A 2 23.55 -25.21 -8.53
N SER A 3 23.97 -24.37 -9.48
CA SER A 3 24.99 -23.35 -9.23
C SER A 3 24.47 -22.32 -8.23
N GLY A 4 25.35 -21.72 -7.43
CA GLY A 4 24.98 -20.60 -6.54
C GLY A 4 24.31 -19.44 -7.29
N LEU A 5 24.65 -19.25 -8.58
CA LEU A 5 24.02 -18.26 -9.46
C LEU A 5 22.58 -18.63 -9.83
N ASP A 6 22.26 -19.93 -9.96
CA ASP A 6 20.91 -20.39 -10.28
C ASP A 6 19.96 -20.18 -9.09
N LEU A 7 20.45 -20.39 -7.86
CA LEU A 7 19.70 -20.14 -6.63
C LEU A 7 19.46 -18.64 -6.43
N TYR A 8 20.45 -17.80 -6.70
CA TYR A 8 20.32 -16.35 -6.61
C TYR A 8 19.29 -15.81 -7.63
N ARG A 9 19.35 -16.31 -8.87
CA ARG A 9 18.39 -15.93 -9.93
C ARG A 9 16.98 -16.41 -9.60
N GLN A 10 16.83 -17.63 -9.10
CA GLN A 10 15.54 -18.18 -8.69
C GLN A 10 14.93 -17.39 -7.52
N ASN A 11 15.72 -17.03 -6.50
CA ASN A 11 15.24 -16.18 -5.40
C ASN A 11 14.84 -14.78 -5.87
N ARG A 12 15.63 -14.15 -6.76
CA ARG A 12 15.31 -12.84 -7.30
C ARG A 12 13.97 -12.86 -8.04
N LEU A 13 13.76 -13.83 -8.93
CA LEU A 13 12.51 -13.95 -9.68
C LEU A 13 11.28 -14.13 -8.77
N LEU A 14 11.39 -14.94 -7.70
CA LEU A 14 10.32 -15.12 -6.73
C LEU A 14 10.02 -13.84 -5.92
N THR A 15 11.07 -13.06 -5.61
CA THR A 15 10.91 -11.83 -4.83
C THR A 15 10.32 -10.70 -5.70
N ASP A 16 10.69 -10.63 -6.97
CA ASP A 16 10.14 -9.68 -7.92
C ASP A 16 8.66 -9.98 -8.22
N ASP A 17 8.29 -11.27 -8.28
CA ASP A 17 6.90 -11.72 -8.45
C ASP A 17 6.02 -11.30 -7.25
N TRP A 18 6.49 -11.54 -6.02
CA TRP A 18 5.79 -11.12 -4.80
C TRP A 18 5.57 -9.61 -4.71
N ARG A 19 6.61 -8.81 -4.96
CA ARG A 19 6.51 -7.33 -4.89
C ARG A 19 5.57 -6.77 -5.95
N THR A 20 5.54 -7.38 -7.12
CA THR A 20 4.60 -7.01 -8.19
C THR A 20 3.16 -7.27 -7.76
N LEU A 21 2.89 -8.44 -7.15
CA LEU A 21 1.57 -8.77 -6.62
C LEU A 21 1.14 -7.83 -5.48
N GLU A 22 2.05 -7.48 -4.57
CA GLU A 22 1.78 -6.46 -3.55
C GLU A 22 1.42 -5.12 -4.21
N ALA A 23 2.23 -4.65 -5.16
CA ALA A 23 1.99 -3.38 -5.87
C ALA A 23 0.62 -3.36 -6.58
N GLU A 24 0.18 -4.47 -7.16
CA GLU A 24 -1.15 -4.61 -7.77
C GLU A 24 -2.29 -4.40 -6.76
N VAL A 25 -2.14 -4.86 -5.52
CA VAL A 25 -3.14 -4.63 -4.46
C VAL A 25 -3.27 -3.13 -4.18
N PHE A 26 -2.15 -2.41 -4.05
CA PHE A 26 -2.18 -0.95 -3.87
C PHE A 26 -2.80 -0.23 -5.08
N ARG A 27 -2.47 -0.66 -6.31
CA ARG A 27 -3.06 -0.07 -7.53
C ARG A 27 -4.56 -0.24 -7.61
N ARG A 28 -5.08 -1.40 -7.22
CA ARG A 28 -6.52 -1.64 -7.21
C ARG A 28 -7.23 -0.65 -6.29
N VAL A 29 -6.64 -0.36 -5.14
CA VAL A 29 -7.16 0.66 -4.22
C VAL A 29 -7.04 2.07 -4.83
N VAL A 30 -5.89 2.42 -5.42
CA VAL A 30 -5.72 3.71 -6.14
C VAL A 30 -6.79 3.90 -7.21
N PHE A 31 -7.03 2.87 -8.02
CA PHE A 31 -8.04 2.90 -9.07
C PHE A 31 -9.44 3.10 -8.51
N SER A 32 -9.78 2.38 -7.44
CA SER A 32 -11.08 2.50 -6.78
C SER A 32 -11.27 3.89 -6.16
N LEU A 33 -10.22 4.47 -5.55
CA LEU A 33 -10.23 5.84 -5.02
C LEU A 33 -10.43 6.88 -6.12
N ARG A 34 -9.77 6.74 -7.28
CA ARG A 34 -9.96 7.65 -8.42
C ARG A 34 -11.39 7.61 -8.95
N GLN A 35 -11.92 6.41 -9.18
CA GLN A 35 -13.31 6.25 -9.65
C GLN A 35 -14.32 6.76 -8.61
N GLY A 36 -14.12 6.41 -7.34
CA GLY A 36 -14.96 6.88 -6.25
C GLY A 36 -14.93 8.40 -6.13
N HIS A 37 -13.77 9.03 -6.30
CA HIS A 37 -13.64 10.49 -6.25
C HIS A 37 -14.43 11.17 -7.37
N GLU A 38 -14.38 10.63 -8.59
CA GLU A 38 -15.13 11.16 -9.74
C GLU A 38 -16.65 10.94 -9.59
N ALA A 39 -17.06 9.78 -9.07
CA ALA A 39 -18.48 9.43 -8.90
C ALA A 39 -19.14 10.07 -7.68
N GLY A 40 -18.39 10.27 -6.59
CA GLY A 40 -18.91 10.75 -5.30
C GLY A 40 -19.76 9.72 -4.56
N GLY A 41 -20.54 10.18 -3.58
CA GLY A 41 -21.59 9.41 -2.92
C GLY A 41 -21.16 8.05 -2.34
N VAL A 42 -21.89 6.99 -2.71
CA VAL A 42 -21.69 5.65 -2.19
C VAL A 42 -20.40 5.02 -2.73
N GLU A 43 -20.04 5.35 -3.97
CA GLU A 43 -18.87 4.88 -4.68
C GLU A 43 -17.60 5.40 -4.01
N LEU A 44 -17.59 6.68 -3.62
CA LEU A 44 -16.52 7.25 -2.80
C LEU A 44 -16.44 6.57 -1.43
N THR A 45 -17.59 6.37 -0.78
CA THR A 45 -17.65 5.73 0.54
C THR A 45 -17.06 4.31 0.52
N LYS A 46 -17.39 3.52 -0.52
CA LYS A 46 -16.84 2.17 -0.73
C LYS A 46 -15.32 2.21 -0.95
N ALA A 47 -14.85 3.10 -1.82
CA ALA A 47 -13.43 3.22 -2.10
C ALA A 47 -12.60 3.59 -0.86
N ILE A 48 -13.13 4.46 0.00
CA ILE A 48 -12.50 4.83 1.28
C ILE A 48 -12.51 3.66 2.25
N ALA A 49 -13.59 2.87 2.31
CA ALA A 49 -13.64 1.67 3.14
C ALA A 49 -12.60 0.63 2.72
N ASP A 50 -12.45 0.39 1.41
CA ASP A 50 -11.43 -0.52 0.86
C ASP A 50 -10.01 -0.03 1.18
N ALA A 51 -9.75 1.28 1.03
CA ALA A 51 -8.48 1.88 1.41
C ALA A 51 -8.20 1.73 2.92
N ARG A 52 -9.21 1.88 3.76
CA ARG A 52 -9.09 1.71 5.21
C ARG A 52 -8.70 0.28 5.59
N ILE A 53 -9.28 -0.72 4.92
CA ILE A 53 -8.93 -2.14 5.13
C ILE A 53 -7.45 -2.35 4.78
N LEU A 54 -7.01 -1.89 3.61
CA LEU A 54 -5.61 -2.00 3.18
C LEU A 54 -4.66 -1.36 4.20
N TRP A 55 -4.90 -0.12 4.59
CA TRP A 55 -3.98 0.62 5.46
C TRP A 55 -3.99 0.14 6.91
N THR A 56 -5.10 -0.44 7.37
CA THR A 56 -5.14 -1.17 8.65
C THR A 56 -4.24 -2.40 8.59
N ALA A 57 -4.37 -3.22 7.54
CA ALA A 57 -3.54 -4.40 7.36
C ALA A 57 -2.04 -4.05 7.25
N VAL A 58 -1.70 -3.02 6.47
CA VAL A 58 -0.32 -2.53 6.35
C VAL A 58 0.24 -2.12 7.72
N ARG A 59 -0.50 -1.31 8.49
CA ARG A 59 -0.09 -0.87 9.83
C ARG A 59 0.19 -2.06 10.74
N ASP A 60 -0.70 -3.04 10.76
CA ASP A 60 -0.60 -4.19 11.65
C ASP A 60 0.59 -5.09 11.24
N LEU A 61 0.76 -5.32 9.93
CA LEU A 61 1.89 -6.09 9.39
C LEU A 61 3.24 -5.47 9.69
N VAL A 62 3.39 -4.14 9.61
CA VAL A 62 4.68 -3.47 9.92
C VAL A 62 4.93 -3.28 11.42
N SER A 63 3.89 -3.39 12.23
CA SER A 63 3.98 -3.32 13.69
C SER A 63 4.30 -4.69 14.31
N ASP A 64 4.09 -5.78 13.57
CA ASP A 64 4.44 -7.13 14.01
C ASP A 64 5.96 -7.31 14.15
N ASP A 65 6.40 -7.90 15.27
CA ASP A 65 7.82 -8.11 15.57
C ASP A 65 8.51 -9.08 14.59
N SER A 66 7.75 -9.93 13.90
CA SER A 66 8.26 -10.83 12.87
C SER A 66 8.53 -10.15 11.52
N ASN A 67 8.11 -8.88 11.37
CA ASN A 67 8.34 -8.14 10.14
C ASN A 67 9.84 -7.85 9.93
N GLN A 68 10.34 -8.27 8.77
CA GLN A 68 11.77 -8.25 8.43
C GLN A 68 12.27 -6.91 7.86
N LEU A 69 11.40 -5.91 7.72
CA LEU A 69 11.82 -4.59 7.25
C LEU A 69 12.74 -3.92 8.29
N PRO A 70 13.69 -3.06 7.86
CA PRO A 70 14.49 -2.25 8.77
C PRO A 70 13.60 -1.44 9.73
N PRO A 71 13.98 -1.30 11.02
CA PRO A 71 13.15 -0.62 12.02
C PRO A 71 12.69 0.78 11.60
N ASP A 72 13.60 1.58 11.03
CA ASP A 72 13.31 2.93 10.57
C ASP A 72 12.25 2.94 9.44
N LEU A 73 12.32 1.96 8.53
CA LEU A 73 11.35 1.82 7.44
C LEU A 73 9.98 1.36 7.97
N ARG A 74 9.96 0.44 8.95
CA ARG A 74 8.72 0.04 9.63
C ARG A 74 8.06 1.24 10.29
N GLN A 75 8.84 2.06 11.00
CA GLN A 75 8.33 3.25 11.68
C GLN A 75 7.79 4.28 10.69
N ALA A 76 8.47 4.50 9.57
CA ALA A 76 8.01 5.39 8.51
C ALA A 76 6.68 4.92 7.91
N ILE A 77 6.56 3.63 7.56
CA ILE A 77 5.33 3.05 7.00
C ILE A 77 4.19 3.07 8.02
N ALA A 78 4.46 2.73 9.29
CA ALA A 78 3.46 2.79 10.36
C ALA A 78 2.93 4.22 10.56
N SER A 79 3.82 5.22 10.49
CA SER A 79 3.46 6.63 10.60
C SER A 79 2.60 7.09 9.42
N LEU A 80 2.95 6.67 8.19
CA LEU A 80 2.16 6.94 6.99
C LEU A 80 0.77 6.30 7.09
N ALA A 81 0.70 5.02 7.45
CA ALA A 81 -0.56 4.30 7.61
C ALA A 81 -1.46 4.97 8.65
N ARG A 82 -0.87 5.42 9.78
CA ARG A 82 -1.61 6.20 10.79
C ARG A 82 -2.15 7.51 10.23
N ALA A 83 -1.36 8.27 9.49
CA ALA A 83 -1.80 9.54 8.91
C ALA A 83 -2.98 9.33 7.94
N LEU A 84 -2.91 8.30 7.09
CA LEU A 84 -3.97 7.94 6.16
C LEU A 84 -5.24 7.47 6.86
N LEU A 85 -5.13 6.66 7.92
CA LEU A 85 -6.28 6.24 8.71
C LEU A 85 -6.96 7.43 9.42
N VAL A 86 -6.18 8.36 9.97
CA VAL A 86 -6.70 9.61 10.56
C VAL A 86 -7.40 10.46 9.50
N GLU A 87 -6.86 10.56 8.30
CA GLU A 87 -7.52 11.24 7.18
C GLU A 87 -8.87 10.61 6.85
N MET A 88 -8.91 9.27 6.78
CA MET A 88 -10.12 8.52 6.46
C MET A 88 -11.18 8.55 7.57
N ASP A 89 -10.85 8.95 8.80
CA ASP A 89 -11.78 9.11 9.92
C ASP A 89 -12.53 10.46 9.90
N LYS A 90 -12.13 11.38 9.03
CA LYS A 90 -12.88 12.62 8.79
C LYS A 90 -14.22 12.32 8.12
N PRO A 91 -15.22 13.22 8.25
CA PRO A 91 -16.42 13.12 7.45
C PRO A 91 -16.10 13.32 5.95
N LEU A 92 -16.85 12.66 5.06
CA LEU A 92 -16.63 12.65 3.61
C LEU A 92 -16.28 14.00 2.95
N PRO A 93 -16.94 15.13 3.24
CA PRO A 93 -16.56 16.39 2.60
C PRO A 93 -15.16 16.89 2.98
N ASP A 94 -14.61 16.42 4.10
CA ASP A 94 -13.33 16.89 4.67
C ASP A 94 -12.16 15.93 4.42
N ILE A 95 -12.43 14.78 3.79
CA ILE A 95 -11.39 13.80 3.43
C ILE A 95 -10.62 14.31 2.20
N ASP A 96 -9.31 14.45 2.35
CA ASP A 96 -8.38 14.70 1.25
C ASP A 96 -8.12 13.41 0.48
N VAL A 97 -9.00 13.12 -0.49
CA VAL A 97 -8.87 11.96 -1.38
C VAL A 97 -7.62 12.05 -2.25
N GLY A 98 -7.14 13.27 -2.55
CA GLY A 98 -5.91 13.49 -3.31
C GLY A 98 -4.68 12.99 -2.55
N PHE A 99 -4.61 13.27 -1.25
CA PHE A 99 -3.59 12.72 -0.36
C PHE A 99 -3.64 11.19 -0.30
N LEU A 100 -4.83 10.59 -0.15
CA LEU A 100 -4.99 9.13 -0.13
C LEU A 100 -4.45 8.48 -1.42
N ILE A 101 -4.80 9.06 -2.58
CA ILE A 101 -4.36 8.59 -3.88
C ILE A 101 -2.84 8.72 -4.01
N SER A 102 -2.28 9.90 -3.74
CA SER A 102 -0.84 10.15 -3.90
C SER A 102 0.00 9.25 -3.01
N ALA A 103 -0.33 9.13 -1.72
CA ALA A 103 0.42 8.28 -0.80
C ALA A 103 0.36 6.80 -1.19
N THR A 104 -0.82 6.31 -1.59
CA THR A 104 -1.00 4.91 -2.01
C THR A 104 -0.30 4.62 -3.33
N THR A 105 -0.29 5.57 -4.27
CA THR A 105 0.49 5.47 -5.52
C THR A 105 1.98 5.38 -5.24
N ASN A 106 2.54 6.25 -4.38
CA ASN A 106 3.96 6.25 -4.08
C ASN A 106 4.44 4.91 -3.49
N VAL A 107 3.62 4.28 -2.62
CA VAL A 107 3.95 2.95 -2.09
C VAL A 107 3.89 1.87 -3.18
N ALA A 108 2.89 1.90 -4.05
CA ALA A 108 2.79 0.96 -5.16
C ALA A 108 4.01 1.05 -6.10
N GLU A 109 4.47 2.26 -6.40
CA GLU A 109 5.64 2.50 -7.26
C GLU A 109 6.95 2.06 -6.58
N GLY A 110 7.10 2.36 -5.29
CA GLY A 110 8.25 1.95 -4.50
C GLY A 110 8.41 0.41 -4.41
N LEU A 111 7.31 -0.34 -4.35
CA LEU A 111 7.34 -1.81 -4.37
C LEU A 111 7.93 -2.38 -5.66
N GLU A 112 7.74 -1.71 -6.79
CA GLU A 112 8.29 -2.13 -8.08
C GLU A 112 9.72 -1.60 -8.36
N GLY A 113 10.29 -0.84 -7.43
CA GLY A 113 11.57 -0.16 -7.66
C GLY A 113 11.49 0.96 -8.71
N LYS A 114 10.30 1.52 -8.94
CA LYS A 114 10.12 2.75 -9.73
C LYS A 114 10.13 3.91 -8.75
N SER A 115 11.19 4.71 -8.76
CA SER A 115 11.33 5.94 -7.95
C SER A 115 12.03 7.01 -8.78
#